data_AF-A0A0G2FBC0-F1
#
_entry.id   AF-A0A0G2FBC0-F1
#
_cell.length_a   1.000
_cell.length_b   1.000
_cell.length_c   1.000
_cell.angle_alpha   90.00
_cell.angle_beta   90.00
_cell.angle_gamma   90.00
#
_symmetry.space_group_name_H-M   'P 1'
#
loop_
_entity.id
_entity.type
_entity.pdbx_description
1 polymer ?
#
loop_
_entity_poly.entity_id
_entity_poly.type
_entity_poly.pdbx_seq_one_letter_code
_entity_poly.pdbx_strand_id
1 'polypeptide(L)'
;MILNSVAAAMDMASYSPKWLTIRRCSYIIACLGICTNPWEITTTAATFIQVLSGFGTFYGPISGILVADFWIVRKRLIKMRDLYIGNEESIYWFNWRAFVAFAVSIAPALPGYIMSCANIDGEPNNAMKISRLGFIIGFVVAVVVYPLLSFISPPRGLGEGVDHHDEDMFILPSAFDQSKPTQGKHSIVEGVADVESRDSDNGRADKNEVGAEKRLSLNF
;
A
#
# COMPACT_ATOMS: atom_id res chain seq x y z
N MET A 1 -9.54 -16.43 -16.15
CA MET A 1 -8.64 -15.66 -17.04
C MET A 1 -8.69 -14.16 -16.73
N ILE A 2 -9.89 -13.55 -16.66
CA ILE A 2 -10.07 -12.11 -16.44
C ILE A 2 -9.36 -11.59 -15.18
N LEU A 3 -9.48 -12.27 -14.02
CA LEU A 3 -8.85 -11.79 -12.78
C LEU A 3 -7.31 -11.80 -12.83
N ASN A 4 -6.68 -12.88 -13.31
CA ASN A 4 -5.21 -12.96 -13.39
C ASN A 4 -4.61 -11.96 -14.38
N SER A 5 -5.28 -11.72 -15.51
CA SER A 5 -4.81 -10.74 -16.50
C SER A 5 -4.94 -9.31 -16.01
N VAL A 6 -5.94 -9.00 -15.18
CA VAL A 6 -6.16 -7.64 -14.65
C VAL A 6 -5.07 -7.27 -13.66
N ALA A 7 -4.71 -8.16 -12.73
CA ALA A 7 -3.62 -7.91 -11.77
C ALA A 7 -2.29 -7.65 -12.49
N ALA A 8 -1.90 -8.55 -13.41
CA ALA A 8 -0.69 -8.37 -14.19
C ALA A 8 -0.70 -7.10 -15.06
N ALA A 9 -1.87 -6.70 -15.57
CA ALA A 9 -2.02 -5.46 -16.33
C ALA A 9 -1.91 -4.21 -15.45
N MET A 10 -2.36 -4.27 -14.19
CA MET A 10 -2.19 -3.19 -13.21
C MET A 10 -0.73 -2.98 -12.87
N ASP A 11 0.02 -4.05 -12.62
CA ASP A 11 1.46 -3.98 -12.33
C ASP A 11 2.24 -3.38 -13.52
N MET A 12 1.85 -3.71 -14.75
CA MET A 12 2.48 -3.14 -15.95
C MET A 12 2.08 -1.68 -16.19
N ALA A 13 0.84 -1.29 -15.87
CA ALA A 13 0.35 0.06 -16.04
C ALA A 13 1.01 1.05 -15.05
N SER A 14 1.41 0.58 -13.87
CA SER A 14 2.06 1.42 -12.85
C SER A 14 3.47 1.86 -13.25
N TYR A 15 4.16 1.11 -14.11
CA TYR A 15 5.51 1.46 -14.57
C TYR A 15 5.55 2.68 -15.49
N SER A 16 4.55 2.84 -16.36
CA SER A 16 4.47 3.99 -17.27
C SER A 16 3.02 4.38 -17.56
N PRO A 17 2.35 5.08 -16.63
CA PRO A 17 0.91 5.33 -16.71
C PRO A 17 0.52 6.21 -17.91
N LYS A 18 1.46 6.98 -18.48
CA LYS A 18 1.23 7.80 -19.67
C LYS A 18 1.05 6.98 -20.95
N TRP A 19 1.72 5.83 -21.07
CA TRP A 19 1.77 5.05 -22.31
C TRP A 19 1.01 3.73 -22.21
N LEU A 20 1.04 3.12 -21.01
CA LEU A 20 0.54 1.79 -20.71
C LEU A 20 -0.80 1.87 -19.98
N THR A 21 -1.90 1.79 -20.73
CA THR A 21 -3.25 1.66 -20.19
C THR A 21 -3.59 0.18 -19.95
N ILE A 22 -4.45 -0.13 -18.96
CA ILE A 22 -4.88 -1.51 -18.64
C ILE A 22 -5.26 -2.33 -19.88
N ARG A 23 -5.98 -1.72 -20.83
CA ARG A 23 -6.39 -2.37 -22.08
C ARG A 23 -5.19 -2.77 -22.94
N ARG A 24 -4.20 -1.89 -23.10
CA ARG A 24 -2.98 -2.14 -23.87
C ARG A 24 -2.10 -3.21 -23.19
N CYS A 25 -1.94 -3.11 -21.87
CA CYS A 25 -1.19 -4.09 -21.08
C CYS A 25 -1.79 -5.49 -21.19
N SER A 26 -3.13 -5.60 -21.19
CA SER A 26 -3.83 -6.89 -21.32
C SER A 26 -3.50 -7.59 -22.65
N TYR A 27 -3.37 -6.84 -23.75
CA TYR A 27 -2.95 -7.41 -25.04
C TYR A 27 -1.49 -7.90 -24.99
N ILE A 28 -0.59 -7.14 -24.36
CA ILE A 28 0.82 -7.54 -24.22
C ILE A 28 0.94 -8.84 -23.42
N ILE A 29 0.21 -8.94 -22.30
CA ILE A 29 0.22 -10.13 -21.44
C ILE A 29 -0.39 -11.34 -22.17
N ALA A 30 -1.45 -11.14 -22.96
CA ALA A 30 -2.02 -12.20 -23.79
C ALA A 30 -1.01 -12.74 -24.81
N CYS A 31 -0.25 -11.85 -25.47
CA CYS A 31 0.82 -12.26 -26.39
C CYS A 31 1.93 -13.03 -25.66
N LEU A 32 2.39 -12.54 -24.50
CA LEU A 32 3.42 -13.23 -23.69
C LEU A 32 2.98 -14.62 -23.22
N GLY A 33 1.70 -14.78 -22.89
CA GLY A 33 1.12 -16.08 -22.52
C GLY A 33 1.22 -17.11 -23.65
N ILE A 34 1.02 -16.68 -24.91
CA ILE A 34 1.18 -17.54 -26.09
C ILE A 34 2.67 -17.84 -26.34
N CYS A 35 3.54 -16.82 -26.24
CA CYS A 35 4.99 -16.95 -26.44
C CYS A 35 5.67 -17.91 -25.45
N THR A 36 5.10 -18.09 -24.25
CA THR A 36 5.65 -18.98 -23.21
C THR A 36 5.46 -20.47 -23.55
N ASN A 37 4.83 -20.81 -24.68
CA ASN A 37 4.60 -22.18 -25.14
C ASN A 37 4.07 -23.09 -24.01
N PRO A 38 2.89 -22.78 -23.43
CA PRO A 38 2.40 -23.45 -22.23
C PRO A 38 2.11 -24.96 -22.42
N TRP A 39 2.12 -25.44 -23.65
CA TRP A 39 2.01 -26.87 -23.94
C TRP A 39 3.25 -27.65 -23.49
N GLU A 40 4.45 -27.06 -23.48
CA GLU A 40 5.67 -27.76 -23.10
C GLU A 40 5.71 -28.08 -21.60
N ILE A 41 5.32 -27.11 -20.76
CA ILE A 41 5.32 -27.27 -19.29
C ILE A 41 4.29 -28.30 -18.78
N THR A 42 3.22 -28.57 -19.55
CA THR A 42 2.18 -29.53 -19.16
C THR A 42 2.51 -30.97 -19.59
N THR A 43 3.49 -31.16 -20.48
CA THR A 43 3.88 -32.50 -20.95
C THR A 43 4.64 -33.32 -19.90
N THR A 44 5.33 -32.66 -18.96
CA THR A 44 6.22 -33.32 -18.00
C THR A 44 5.97 -32.82 -16.57
N ALA A 45 5.65 -33.73 -15.64
CA ALA A 45 5.41 -33.36 -14.24
C ALA A 45 6.66 -32.77 -13.54
N ALA A 46 7.86 -33.20 -13.94
CA ALA A 46 9.12 -32.73 -13.37
C ALA A 46 9.40 -31.25 -13.70
N THR A 47 9.17 -30.83 -14.94
CA THR A 47 9.39 -29.43 -15.36
C THR A 47 8.40 -28.49 -14.68
N PHE A 48 7.15 -28.93 -14.51
CA PHE A 48 6.15 -28.18 -13.74
C PHE A 48 6.57 -27.95 -12.28
N ILE A 49 7.04 -29.00 -11.58
CA ILE A 49 7.50 -28.89 -10.19
C ILE A 49 8.74 -27.98 -10.08
N GLN A 50 9.67 -28.06 -11.03
CA GLN A 50 10.85 -27.20 -11.06
C GLN A 50 10.47 -25.72 -11.21
N VAL A 51 9.57 -25.37 -12.13
CA VAL A 51 9.13 -23.98 -12.33
C VAL A 51 8.43 -23.43 -11.08
N LEU A 52 7.54 -24.22 -10.45
CA LEU A 52 6.87 -23.81 -9.21
C LEU A 52 7.87 -23.63 -8.05
N SER A 53 8.84 -24.52 -7.93
CA SER A 53 9.90 -24.44 -6.93
C SER A 53 10.77 -23.19 -7.12
N GLY A 54 11.11 -22.87 -8.36
CA GLY A 54 11.82 -21.65 -8.71
C GLY A 54 11.05 -20.40 -8.34
N PHE A 55 9.77 -20.32 -8.73
CA PHE A 55 8.89 -19.20 -8.38
C PHE A 55 8.82 -19.00 -6.86
N GLY A 56 8.60 -20.07 -6.08
CA GLY A 56 8.57 -20.00 -4.63
C GLY A 56 9.89 -19.52 -4.01
N THR A 57 11.03 -19.92 -4.58
CA THR A 57 12.36 -19.53 -4.08
C THR A 57 12.61 -18.02 -4.22
N PHE A 58 12.08 -17.37 -5.25
CA PHE A 58 12.18 -15.92 -5.42
C PHE A 58 11.06 -15.16 -4.69
N TYR A 59 9.84 -15.68 -4.74
CA TYR A 59 8.67 -15.03 -4.16
C TYR A 59 8.67 -15.04 -2.63
N GLY A 60 9.20 -16.09 -2.00
CA GLY A 60 9.34 -16.18 -0.54
C GLY A 60 10.14 -15.01 0.07
N PRO A 61 11.37 -14.76 -0.37
CA PRO A 61 12.14 -13.59 0.06
C PRO A 61 11.45 -12.25 -0.17
N ILE A 62 10.81 -12.04 -1.34
CA ILE A 62 10.12 -10.78 -1.65
C ILE A 62 8.97 -10.55 -0.68
N SER A 63 8.12 -11.55 -0.49
CA SER A 63 7.00 -11.47 0.45
C SER A 63 7.48 -11.27 1.89
N GLY A 64 8.57 -11.92 2.31
CA GLY A 64 9.19 -11.72 3.62
C GLY A 64 9.68 -10.29 3.85
N ILE A 65 10.36 -9.69 2.87
CA ILE A 65 10.82 -8.29 2.93
C ILE A 65 9.64 -7.34 3.05
N LEU A 66 8.58 -7.54 2.25
CA LEU A 66 7.38 -6.71 2.29
C LEU A 66 6.67 -6.77 3.64
N VAL A 67 6.50 -7.98 4.19
CA VAL A 67 5.89 -8.18 5.52
C VAL A 67 6.74 -7.51 6.60
N ALA A 68 8.06 -7.69 6.56
CA ALA A 68 8.97 -7.11 7.53
C ALA A 68 9.02 -5.57 7.44
N ASP A 69 9.02 -5.00 6.24
CA ASP A 69 8.99 -3.55 6.05
C ASP A 69 7.71 -2.93 6.62
N PHE A 70 6.56 -3.53 6.31
CA PHE A 70 5.28 -3.00 6.74
C PHE A 70 5.05 -3.15 8.25
N TRP A 71 5.24 -4.35 8.80
CA TRP A 71 4.89 -4.65 10.19
C TRP A 71 5.99 -4.28 11.19
N ILE A 72 7.25 -4.56 10.87
CA ILE A 72 8.36 -4.44 11.84
C ILE A 72 9.01 -3.05 11.73
N VAL A 73 9.39 -2.65 10.52
CA VAL A 73 10.15 -1.41 10.31
C VAL A 73 9.24 -0.17 10.38
N ARG A 74 8.15 -0.17 9.62
CA ARG A 74 7.23 0.97 9.52
C ARG A 74 6.05 0.93 10.47
N LYS A 75 5.81 -0.19 11.15
CA LYS A 75 4.73 -0.38 12.13
C LYS A 75 3.35 0.06 11.61
N ARG A 76 3.07 -0.23 10.32
CA ARG A 76 1.86 0.15 9.58
C ARG A 76 1.71 1.64 9.23
N LEU A 77 2.72 2.47 9.48
CA LEU A 77 2.71 3.88 9.10
C LEU A 77 3.25 4.06 7.67
N ILE A 78 2.39 4.46 6.74
CA ILE A 78 2.76 4.74 5.35
C ILE A 78 2.34 6.17 4.98
N LYS A 79 3.26 6.91 4.36
CA LYS A 79 3.02 8.23 3.77
C LYS A 79 2.64 8.12 2.30
N MET A 80 1.34 8.26 1.99
CA MET A 80 0.83 8.04 0.63
C MET A 80 1.34 9.05 -0.38
N ARG A 81 1.53 10.32 0.02
CA ARG A 81 2.04 11.36 -0.89
C ARG A 81 3.38 10.97 -1.51
N ASP A 82 4.27 10.40 -0.71
CA ASP A 82 5.62 10.05 -1.16
C ASP A 82 5.62 8.73 -1.97
N LEU A 83 4.57 7.93 -1.91
CA LEU A 83 4.43 6.69 -2.70
C LEU A 83 4.19 6.96 -4.19
N TYR A 84 3.57 8.09 -4.53
CA TYR A 84 3.31 8.50 -5.92
C TYR A 84 4.40 9.41 -6.50
N ILE A 85 5.40 9.78 -5.71
CA ILE A 85 6.52 10.62 -6.15
C ILE A 85 7.68 9.72 -6.58
N GLY A 86 7.99 9.74 -7.88
CA GLY A 86 9.08 8.99 -8.47
C GLY A 86 10.37 9.82 -8.62
N ASN A 87 10.71 10.63 -7.63
CA ASN A 87 11.95 11.44 -7.60
C ASN A 87 12.69 11.22 -6.27
N GLU A 88 13.91 11.74 -6.16
CA GLU A 88 14.74 11.68 -4.94
C GLU A 88 14.09 12.29 -3.69
N GLU A 89 13.06 13.12 -3.89
CA GLU A 89 12.24 13.71 -2.82
C GLU A 89 11.38 12.66 -2.09
N SER A 90 11.12 11.50 -2.72
CA SER A 90 10.38 10.41 -2.08
C SER A 90 11.25 9.65 -1.08
N ILE A 91 10.70 9.44 0.11
CA ILE A 91 11.29 8.55 1.12
C ILE A 91 11.44 7.10 0.64
N TYR A 92 10.73 6.71 -0.42
CA TYR A 92 10.72 5.36 -0.99
C TYR A 92 11.60 5.20 -2.24
N TRP A 93 12.27 6.27 -2.70
CA TRP A 93 12.95 6.30 -3.99
C TRP A 93 13.98 5.17 -4.19
N PHE A 94 14.85 4.95 -3.20
CA PHE A 94 15.85 3.89 -3.30
C PHE A 94 16.12 3.21 -1.96
N ASN A 95 15.99 1.89 -1.94
CA ASN A 95 16.23 1.07 -0.77
C ASN A 95 17.21 -0.08 -1.07
N TRP A 96 18.50 0.21 -0.99
CA TRP A 96 19.56 -0.80 -1.17
C TRP A 96 19.48 -1.95 -0.15
N ARG A 97 18.89 -1.70 1.04
CA ARG A 97 18.77 -2.72 2.10
C ARG A 97 17.85 -3.85 1.66
N ALA A 98 16.76 -3.53 0.94
CA ALA A 98 15.86 -4.52 0.37
C ALA A 98 16.59 -5.40 -0.66
N PHE A 99 17.42 -4.80 -1.53
CA PHE A 99 18.22 -5.56 -2.51
C PHE A 99 19.24 -6.48 -1.85
N VAL A 100 19.94 -6.01 -0.81
CA VAL A 100 20.91 -6.84 -0.08
C VAL A 100 20.20 -7.94 0.70
N ALA A 101 19.10 -7.63 1.40
CA ALA A 101 18.32 -8.64 2.11
C ALA A 101 17.77 -9.71 1.14
N PHE A 102 17.34 -9.31 -0.05
CA PHE A 102 16.88 -10.22 -1.09
C PHE A 102 18.02 -11.15 -1.58
N ALA A 103 19.19 -10.57 -1.89
CA ALA A 103 20.35 -11.34 -2.34
C ALA A 103 20.81 -12.36 -1.28
N VAL A 104 20.88 -11.94 -0.01
CA VAL A 104 21.26 -12.80 1.12
C VAL A 104 20.24 -13.91 1.35
N SER A 105 18.95 -13.60 1.21
CA SER A 105 17.87 -14.58 1.43
C SER A 105 17.80 -15.65 0.34
N ILE A 106 18.23 -15.32 -0.89
CA ILE A 106 18.27 -16.25 -2.02
C ILE A 106 19.54 -17.10 -2.02
N ALA A 107 20.66 -16.56 -1.53
CA ALA A 107 21.97 -17.21 -1.51
C ALA A 107 21.97 -18.68 -1.04
N PRO A 108 21.25 -19.10 0.03
CA PRO A 108 21.24 -20.50 0.44
C PRO A 108 20.38 -21.41 -0.45
N ALA A 109 19.34 -20.88 -1.09
CA ALA A 109 18.39 -21.67 -1.88
C ALA A 109 18.79 -21.78 -3.36
N LEU A 110 19.54 -20.81 -3.88
CA LEU A 110 19.96 -20.74 -5.29
C LEU A 110 20.84 -21.93 -5.73
N PRO A 111 21.89 -22.34 -4.97
CA PRO A 111 22.76 -23.43 -5.39
C PRO A 111 22.00 -24.76 -5.50
N GLY A 112 21.14 -25.08 -4.55
CA GLY A 112 20.35 -26.32 -4.58
C GLY A 112 19.25 -26.30 -5.64
N TYR A 113 18.74 -25.12 -6.03
CA TYR A 113 17.81 -25.00 -7.16
C TYR A 113 18.52 -25.28 -8.49
N ILE A 114 19.70 -24.67 -8.71
CA ILE A 114 20.50 -24.87 -9.93
C ILE A 114 20.89 -26.35 -10.09
N MET A 115 21.35 -27.00 -9.00
CA MET A 115 21.67 -28.42 -9.02
C MET A 115 20.45 -29.29 -9.36
N SER A 116 19.27 -28.95 -8.83
CA SER A 116 18.02 -29.66 -9.12
C SER A 116 17.53 -29.48 -10.56
N CYS A 117 17.90 -28.39 -11.24
CA CYS A 117 17.57 -28.14 -12.65
C CYS A 117 18.59 -28.79 -13.60
N ALA A 118 19.86 -28.81 -13.22
CA ALA A 118 20.94 -29.29 -14.08
C ALA A 118 21.12 -30.82 -14.07
N ASN A 119 20.41 -31.56 -13.19
CA ASN A 119 20.60 -33.01 -12.98
C ASN A 119 22.08 -33.40 -12.73
N ILE A 120 22.84 -32.50 -12.10
CA ILE A 120 24.23 -32.73 -11.72
C ILE A 120 24.19 -33.42 -10.35
N ASP A 121 24.51 -34.71 -10.36
CA ASP A 121 24.73 -35.62 -9.23
C ASP A 121 23.48 -36.24 -8.56
N GLY A 122 23.36 -37.56 -8.69
CA GLY A 122 22.32 -38.41 -8.10
C GLY A 122 22.45 -38.65 -6.60
N GLU A 123 23.24 -37.85 -5.88
CA GLU A 123 23.44 -37.99 -4.44
C GLU A 123 22.70 -36.87 -3.68
N PRO A 124 21.84 -37.20 -2.70
CA PRO A 124 21.01 -36.21 -2.02
C PRO A 124 21.85 -35.33 -1.09
N ASN A 125 22.45 -34.28 -1.65
CA ASN A 125 23.18 -33.25 -0.91
C ASN A 125 22.22 -32.44 -0.02
N ASN A 126 22.69 -32.03 1.16
CA ASN A 126 21.91 -31.23 2.11
C ASN A 126 21.36 -29.93 1.49
N ALA A 127 22.07 -29.37 0.51
CA ALA A 127 21.64 -28.21 -0.28
C ALA A 127 20.35 -28.46 -1.09
N MET A 128 20.13 -29.65 -1.65
CA MET A 128 18.90 -29.98 -2.37
C MET A 128 17.69 -30.09 -1.44
N LYS A 129 17.89 -30.56 -0.20
CA LYS A 129 16.82 -30.61 0.82
C LYS A 129 16.39 -29.20 1.24
N ILE A 130 17.34 -28.29 1.37
CA ILE A 130 17.10 -26.87 1.69
C ILE A 130 16.34 -26.16 0.57
N SER A 131 16.66 -26.41 -0.71
CA SER A 131 15.94 -25.79 -1.82
C SER A 131 14.49 -26.26 -1.96
N ARG A 132 14.13 -27.47 -1.49
CA ARG A 132 12.72 -27.91 -1.44
C ARG A 132 11.88 -27.07 -0.47
N LEU A 133 12.51 -26.50 0.55
CA LEU A 133 11.90 -25.57 1.52
C LEU A 133 12.31 -24.12 1.23
N GLY A 134 12.80 -23.82 0.02
CA GLY A 134 13.38 -22.54 -0.36
C GLY A 134 12.45 -21.35 -0.08
N PHE A 135 11.14 -21.54 -0.27
CA PHE A 135 10.13 -20.54 0.07
C PHE A 135 10.15 -20.17 1.56
N ILE A 136 10.08 -21.17 2.46
CA ILE A 136 10.00 -20.96 3.91
C ILE A 136 11.31 -20.41 4.44
N ILE A 137 12.44 -20.98 4.02
CA ILE A 137 13.77 -20.53 4.45
C ILE A 137 14.01 -19.11 3.94
N GLY A 138 13.73 -18.84 2.66
CA GLY A 138 13.87 -17.51 2.08
C GLY A 138 12.99 -16.46 2.76
N PHE A 139 11.75 -16.81 3.11
CA PHE A 139 10.84 -15.94 3.86
C PHE A 139 11.37 -15.63 5.27
N VAL A 140 11.77 -16.65 6.03
CA VAL A 140 12.27 -16.48 7.40
C VAL A 140 13.57 -15.68 7.41
N VAL A 141 14.51 -15.99 6.51
CA VAL A 141 15.76 -15.26 6.39
C VAL A 141 15.49 -13.80 6.00
N ALA A 142 14.58 -13.53 5.06
CA ALA A 142 14.19 -12.17 4.69
C ALA A 142 13.60 -11.37 5.85
N VAL A 143 12.69 -11.97 6.63
CA VAL A 143 12.06 -11.33 7.80
C VAL A 143 13.05 -11.03 8.91
N VAL A 144 14.15 -11.77 9.00
CA VAL A 144 15.21 -11.50 9.99
C VAL A 144 16.22 -10.49 9.47
N VAL A 145 16.74 -10.70 8.26
CA VAL A 145 17.84 -9.90 7.68
C VAL A 145 17.39 -8.48 7.37
N TYR A 146 16.18 -8.29 6.83
CA TYR A 146 15.73 -6.95 6.44
C TYR A 146 15.57 -6.00 7.64
N PRO A 147 14.86 -6.35 8.73
CA PRO A 147 14.80 -5.52 9.93
C PRO A 147 16.17 -5.31 10.57
N LEU A 148 17.04 -6.33 10.63
CA LEU A 148 18.39 -6.19 11.17
C LEU A 148 19.18 -5.11 10.42
N LEU A 149 19.14 -5.12 9.09
CA LEU A 149 19.76 -4.07 8.27
C LEU A 149 19.10 -2.71 8.49
N SER A 150 17.77 -2.67 8.63
CA SER A 150 17.02 -1.44 8.90
C SER A 150 17.26 -0.87 10.30
N PHE A 151 17.60 -1.70 11.30
CA PHE A 151 18.01 -1.23 12.62
C PHE A 151 19.41 -0.63 12.63
N ILE A 152 20.35 -1.22 11.87
CA ILE A 152 21.72 -0.70 11.74
C ILE A 152 21.74 0.61 10.94
N SER A 153 20.90 0.71 9.91
CA SER A 153 20.77 1.89 9.07
C SER A 153 19.28 2.27 8.95
N PRO A 154 18.75 3.17 9.80
CA PRO A 154 17.34 3.56 9.75
C PRO A 154 16.95 4.12 8.38
N PRO A 155 15.83 3.66 7.78
CA PRO A 155 15.27 4.28 6.58
C PRO A 155 14.87 5.73 6.82
N ARG A 156 14.88 6.54 5.76
CA ARG A 156 14.42 7.94 5.82
C ARG A 156 12.89 7.95 6.07
N GLY A 157 12.42 8.90 6.89
CA GLY A 157 10.98 9.10 7.15
C GLY A 157 10.33 8.08 8.10
N LEU A 158 11.10 7.43 8.99
CA LEU A 158 10.55 6.54 10.01
C LEU A 158 9.65 7.33 10.99
N GLY A 159 8.36 6.98 11.04
CA GLY A 159 7.37 7.64 11.89
C GLY A 159 6.56 8.75 11.20
N GLU A 160 6.89 9.12 9.96
CA GLU A 160 6.07 10.02 9.14
C GLU A 160 5.11 9.18 8.28
N GLY A 161 3.87 9.03 8.72
CA GLY A 161 2.84 8.29 7.99
C GLY A 161 1.52 8.32 8.73
N VAL A 162 0.43 8.12 8.00
CA VAL A 162 -0.91 8.02 8.58
C VAL A 162 -1.27 6.53 8.63
N ASP A 163 -1.85 6.06 9.73
CA ASP A 163 -2.33 4.66 9.87
C ASP A 163 -3.73 4.49 9.21
N HIS A 164 -4.30 5.58 8.68
CA HIS A 164 -5.67 5.66 8.19
C HIS A 164 -5.68 6.33 6.80
N HIS A 165 -6.59 5.87 5.94
CA HIS A 165 -6.91 6.55 4.69
C HIS A 165 -7.72 7.82 5.00
N ASP A 166 -7.03 8.93 5.26
CA ASP A 166 -7.66 10.24 5.31
C ASP A 166 -7.97 10.67 3.86
N GLU A 167 -9.07 10.14 3.30
CA GLU A 167 -9.62 10.56 2.00
C GLU A 167 -9.76 12.09 1.94
N ASP A 168 -10.02 12.72 3.08
CA ASP A 168 -10.16 14.16 3.28
C ASP A 168 -8.89 14.93 2.88
N MET A 169 -7.70 14.37 3.07
CA MET A 169 -6.43 15.02 2.69
C MET A 169 -6.23 15.08 1.16
N PHE A 170 -6.83 14.16 0.40
CA PHE A 170 -6.71 14.11 -1.06
C PHE A 170 -7.81 14.92 -1.76
N ILE A 171 -9.01 14.97 -1.17
CA ILE A 171 -10.20 15.64 -1.73
C ILE A 171 -10.19 17.14 -1.42
N LEU A 172 -9.60 17.55 -0.30
CA LEU A 172 -9.56 18.94 0.10
C LEU A 172 -8.26 19.59 -0.41
N PRO A 173 -8.34 20.62 -1.28
CA PRO A 173 -7.21 21.53 -1.46
C PRO A 173 -6.73 21.99 -0.08
N SER A 174 -5.43 22.24 0.06
CA SER A 174 -4.72 22.67 1.28
C SER A 174 -5.34 23.82 2.10
N ALA A 175 -6.47 24.39 1.65
CA ALA A 175 -7.32 25.33 2.35
C ALA A 175 -8.23 24.72 3.45
N PHE A 176 -8.43 23.39 3.49
CA PHE A 176 -9.22 22.71 4.54
C PHE A 176 -8.40 21.66 5.33
N ASP A 177 -7.11 21.92 5.52
CA ASP A 177 -6.26 21.16 6.43
C ASP A 177 -6.72 21.38 7.88
N GLN A 178 -7.55 20.48 8.43
CA GLN A 178 -8.04 20.55 9.82
C GLN A 178 -6.94 20.26 10.87
N SER A 179 -5.75 19.81 10.45
CA SER A 179 -4.64 19.50 11.38
C SER A 179 -3.92 20.74 11.90
N LYS A 180 -4.14 21.90 11.28
CA LYS A 180 -3.62 23.19 11.73
C LYS A 180 -4.79 24.05 12.21
N PRO A 181 -4.75 24.61 13.44
CA PRO A 181 -5.76 25.59 13.82
C PRO A 181 -5.66 26.78 12.87
N THR A 182 -6.72 26.97 12.07
CA THR A 182 -6.86 28.03 11.08
C THR A 182 -6.91 29.40 11.77
N GLN A 183 -5.74 29.97 12.05
CA GLN A 183 -5.58 31.41 12.27
C GLN A 183 -5.67 32.11 10.90
N GLY A 184 -6.84 32.62 10.54
CA GLY A 184 -6.98 33.42 9.32
C GLY A 184 -8.39 33.67 8.84
N LYS A 185 -9.06 34.65 9.48
CA LYS A 185 -10.15 35.51 8.98
C LYS A 185 -10.92 34.98 7.75
N HIS A 186 -11.89 34.12 8.00
CA HIS A 186 -13.21 33.99 7.34
C HIS A 186 -13.75 32.57 7.62
N SER A 187 -13.71 32.18 8.90
CA SER A 187 -14.47 31.06 9.42
C SER A 187 -15.35 31.64 10.51
N ILE A 188 -16.62 31.88 10.18
CA ILE A 188 -17.84 31.42 10.86
C ILE A 188 -18.97 31.95 9.95
N VAL A 189 -19.84 31.05 9.45
CA VAL A 189 -21.21 31.45 9.07
C VAL A 189 -21.88 31.82 10.39
N GLU A 190 -21.60 33.02 10.86
CA GLU A 190 -22.12 33.60 12.09
C GLU A 190 -23.44 34.22 11.66
N GLY A 191 -24.43 33.35 11.52
CA GLY A 191 -25.71 33.72 10.92
C GLY A 191 -26.79 32.65 10.99
N VAL A 192 -26.47 31.41 11.38
CA VAL A 192 -27.51 30.38 11.57
C VAL A 192 -27.79 30.14 13.06
N ALA A 193 -26.77 30.11 13.93
CA ALA A 193 -26.99 29.97 15.37
C ALA A 193 -27.53 31.26 16.04
N ASP A 194 -27.15 32.43 15.52
CA ASP A 194 -27.65 33.73 16.01
C ASP A 194 -29.05 34.07 15.51
N VAL A 195 -29.48 33.52 14.37
CA VAL A 195 -30.86 33.72 13.87
C VAL A 195 -31.84 32.87 14.67
N GLU A 196 -31.48 31.64 15.01
CA GLU A 196 -32.35 30.75 15.79
C GLU A 196 -32.51 31.22 17.25
N SER A 197 -31.46 31.83 17.83
CA SER A 197 -31.53 32.45 19.16
C SER A 197 -32.20 33.83 19.15
N ARG A 198 -32.08 34.63 18.07
CA ARG A 198 -32.79 35.92 17.92
C ARG A 198 -34.28 35.74 17.61
N ASP A 199 -34.69 34.73 16.85
CA ASP A 199 -36.12 34.44 16.61
C ASP A 199 -36.81 33.86 17.86
N SER A 200 -36.07 33.11 18.68
CA SER A 200 -36.58 32.59 19.95
C SER A 200 -36.82 33.68 21.00
N ASP A 201 -36.00 34.74 21.01
CA ASP A 201 -36.12 35.88 21.92
C ASP A 201 -37.16 36.90 21.43
N ASN A 202 -37.19 37.16 20.11
CA ASN A 202 -38.18 38.07 19.49
C ASN A 202 -39.61 37.51 19.57
N GLY A 203 -39.81 36.20 19.45
CA GLY A 203 -41.12 35.55 19.64
C GLY A 203 -41.62 35.50 21.10
N ARG A 204 -40.77 35.82 22.08
CA ARG A 204 -41.13 35.88 23.51
C ARG A 204 -41.42 37.30 23.99
N ALA A 205 -40.83 38.31 23.35
CA ALA A 205 -41.15 39.73 23.58
C ALA A 205 -42.54 40.09 23.03
N ASP A 206 -42.88 39.66 21.81
CA ASP A 206 -44.18 39.96 21.15
C ASP A 206 -45.38 39.37 21.92
N LYS A 207 -45.23 38.17 22.50
CA LYS A 207 -46.28 37.55 23.34
C LYS A 207 -46.56 38.28 24.65
N ASN A 208 -45.58 39.03 25.18
CA ASN A 208 -45.74 39.81 26.40
C ASN A 208 -46.37 41.19 26.15
N GLU A 209 -46.10 41.81 25.00
CA GLU A 209 -46.69 43.10 24.61
C GLU A 209 -48.16 42.96 24.18
N VAL A 210 -48.50 41.92 23.41
CA VAL A 210 -49.90 41.61 23.03
C VAL A 210 -50.74 41.21 24.27
N GLY A 211 -50.12 40.62 25.29
CA GLY A 211 -50.75 40.33 26.58
C GLY A 211 -50.97 41.57 27.46
N ALA A 212 -50.14 42.60 27.31
CA ALA A 212 -50.25 43.85 28.05
C ALA A 212 -51.28 44.82 27.45
N GLU A 213 -51.37 44.93 26.13
CA GLU A 213 -52.41 45.75 25.46
C GLU A 213 -53.83 45.20 25.68
N LYS A 214 -54.02 43.88 25.73
CA LYS A 214 -55.31 43.26 26.07
C LYS A 214 -55.74 43.49 27.52
N ARG A 215 -54.83 43.81 28.44
CA ARG A 215 -55.17 44.15 29.83
C ARG A 215 -55.47 45.65 30.05
N LEU A 216 -54.99 46.52 29.16
CA LEU A 216 -55.22 47.97 29.25
C LEU A 216 -56.50 48.43 28.54
N SER A 217 -57.04 47.64 27.61
CA SER A 217 -58.32 47.90 26.91
C SER A 217 -59.57 47.41 27.65
N LEU A 218 -59.42 46.89 28.88
CA LEU A 218 -60.50 46.32 29.70
C LEU A 218 -60.84 47.16 30.95
N ASN A 219 -60.34 48.39 31.04
CA ASN A 219 -60.66 49.34 32.12
C ASN A 219 -61.10 50.71 31.58
N PHE A 220 -62.13 50.71 30.73
CA PHE A 220 -63.07 51.81 30.54
C PHE A 220 -64.48 51.23 30.42
#